data_AF-A0AAC9NHT0-F1
#
_entry.id   AF-A0AAC9NHT0-F1
#
_cell.length_a   1.000
_cell.length_b   1.000
_cell.length_c   1.000
_cell.angle_alpha   90.00
_cell.angle_beta   90.00
_cell.angle_gamma   90.00
#
_symmetry.space_group_name_H-M   'P 1'
#
loop_
_entity.id
_entity.type
_entity.pdbx_description
1 polymer ?
#
loop_
_entity_poly.entity_id
_entity_poly.type
_entity_poly.pdbx_seq_one_letter_code
_entity_poly.pdbx_strand_id
1 'polypeptide(L)' 'MNSTKMRLSLLSSVLTTLALAGCGSIESAAQDDCTSIGWNIGSKGYEECYKDRLNERKEDYSMPPGDKPSPSML' A
#
# COMPACT_ATOMS: atom_id res chain seq x y z
N MET A 1 -27.42 -3.76 -26.21
CA MET A 1 -25.95 -3.71 -25.99
C MET A 1 -25.45 -5.13 -25.83
N ASN A 2 -24.62 -5.64 -26.74
CA ASN A 2 -24.30 -7.08 -26.83
C ASN A 2 -23.62 -7.59 -25.55
N SER A 3 -24.17 -8.67 -24.97
CA SER A 3 -23.73 -9.31 -23.72
C SER A 3 -22.22 -9.57 -23.67
N THR A 4 -21.60 -9.94 -24.79
CA THR A 4 -20.15 -10.17 -24.90
C THR A 4 -19.31 -8.92 -24.67
N LYS A 5 -19.75 -7.76 -25.17
CA LYS A 5 -19.02 -6.48 -24.97
C LYS A 5 -19.09 -6.04 -23.50
N MET A 6 -20.25 -6.23 -22.86
CA MET A 6 -20.43 -5.93 -21.44
C MET A 6 -19.55 -6.82 -20.55
N ARG A 7 -19.44 -8.12 -20.86
CA ARG A 7 -18.56 -9.05 -20.15
C ARG A 7 -17.08 -8.68 -20.30
N LEU A 8 -16.67 -8.24 -21.50
CA LEU A 8 -15.29 -7.83 -21.75
C LEU A 8 -14.92 -6.57 -20.96
N SER A 9 -15.81 -5.57 -20.93
CA SER A 9 -15.62 -4.36 -20.14
C SER A 9 -15.53 -4.65 -18.64
N LEU A 10 -16.37 -5.55 -18.13
CA LEU A 10 -16.33 -6.01 -16.73
C LEU A 10 -14.99 -6.68 -16.39
N LEU A 11 -14.53 -7.60 -17.23
CA LEU A 11 -13.24 -8.27 -17.03
C LEU A 11 -12.08 -7.27 -17.03
N SER A 12 -12.09 -6.30 -17.95
CA SER A 12 -11.08 -5.25 -18.00
C SER A 12 -11.07 -4.40 -16.72
N SER A 13 -12.25 -3.98 -16.24
CA SER A 13 -12.34 -3.19 -15.00
C SER A 13 -11.81 -3.96 -13.79
N VAL A 14 -12.18 -5.23 -13.64
CA VAL A 14 -11.71 -6.10 -12.54
C VAL A 14 -10.20 -6.24 -12.60
N LEU A 15 -9.63 -6.54 -13.78
CA LEU A 15 -8.18 -6.71 -13.93
C LEU A 15 -7.41 -5.43 -13.56
N THR A 16 -7.95 -4.26 -13.93
CA THR A 16 -7.35 -2.97 -13.62
C THR A 16 -7.38 -2.69 -12.11
N THR A 17 -8.49 -3.00 -11.43
CA THR A 17 -8.59 -2.84 -9.97
C THR A 17 -7.65 -3.76 -9.21
N LEU A 18 -7.46 -5.00 -9.68
CA LEU A 18 -6.49 -5.92 -9.07
C LEU A 18 -5.06 -5.46 -9.27
N ALA A 19 -4.73 -4.88 -10.43
CA ALA A 19 -3.41 -4.33 -10.70
C ALA A 19 -3.09 -3.11 -9.80
N LEU A 20 -4.07 -2.25 -9.51
CA LEU A 20 -3.89 -1.11 -8.61
C LEU A 20 -3.78 -1.52 -7.13
N ALA A 21 -4.40 -2.64 -6.73
CA ALA A 21 -4.28 -3.19 -5.38
C ALA A 21 -2.87 -3.75 -5.08
N GLY A 22 -1.98 -3.80 -6.08
CA GLY A 22 -0.57 -4.16 -5.92
C GLY A 22 0.27 -3.11 -5.18
N CYS A 23 -0.23 -1.87 -5.02
CA CYS A 23 0.37 -0.92 -4.08
C CYS A 23 0.04 -1.36 -2.65
N GLY A 24 0.97 -2.04 -2.01
CA GLY A 24 0.85 -2.46 -0.61
C GLY A 24 0.62 -1.30 0.35
N SER A 25 0.14 -1.60 1.56
CA SER A 25 0.01 -0.61 2.63
C SER A 25 1.34 -0.39 3.36
N ILE A 26 1.43 0.71 4.12
CA ILE A 26 2.58 1.02 4.98
C ILE A 26 2.87 -0.13 5.95
N GLU A 27 1.82 -0.75 6.50
CA GLU A 27 1.89 -1.92 7.38
C GLU A 27 2.50 -3.13 6.67
N SER A 28 2.00 -3.47 5.47
CA SER A 28 2.54 -4.61 4.71
C SER A 28 4.01 -4.42 4.37
N ALA A 29 4.41 -3.19 3.99
CA ALA A 29 5.81 -2.90 3.70
C ALA A 29 6.71 -2.96 4.95
N ALA A 30 6.21 -2.51 6.11
CA ALA A 30 6.95 -2.63 7.37
C ALA A 30 7.10 -4.10 7.80
N GLN A 31 6.08 -4.93 7.58
CA GLN A 31 6.14 -6.37 7.83
C GLN A 31 7.14 -7.07 6.91
N ASP A 32 7.12 -6.75 5.61
CA ASP A 32 8.04 -7.33 4.62
C ASP A 32 9.50 -7.00 4.93
N ASP A 33 9.80 -5.76 5.34
CA ASP A 33 11.15 -5.39 5.78
C ASP A 33 11.65 -6.27 6.94
N CYS A 34 10.84 -6.43 7.99
CA CYS A 34 11.23 -7.17 9.17
C CYS A 34 11.33 -8.68 8.93
N THR A 35 10.46 -9.22 8.09
CA THR A 35 10.53 -10.63 7.71
C THR A 35 11.67 -10.91 6.73
N SER A 36 12.01 -9.96 5.85
CA SER A 36 13.12 -10.09 4.89
C SER A 36 14.50 -10.21 5.57
N ILE A 37 14.66 -9.60 6.74
CA ILE A 37 15.87 -9.71 7.57
C ILE A 37 15.87 -10.94 8.49
N GLY A 38 14.83 -11.78 8.42
CA GLY A 38 14.75 -13.05 9.11
C GLY A 38 14.03 -13.04 10.46
N TRP A 39 13.35 -11.94 10.83
CA TRP A 39 12.50 -11.95 12.02
C TRP A 39 11.20 -12.70 11.78
N ASN A 40 10.83 -13.57 12.73
CA ASN A 40 9.56 -14.27 12.72
C ASN A 40 8.47 -13.42 13.38
N ILE A 41 7.30 -13.35 12.74
CA ILE A 41 6.13 -12.63 13.26
C ILE A 41 5.79 -13.14 14.68
N GLY A 42 5.57 -12.20 15.61
CA GLY A 42 5.30 -12.50 17.02
C GLY A 42 6.55 -12.74 17.89
N SER A 43 7.76 -12.72 17.31
CA SER A 43 8.99 -12.65 18.09
C SER A 43 9.23 -11.23 18.63
N LYS A 44 9.92 -11.11 19.76
CA LYS A 44 10.26 -9.79 20.33
C LYS A 44 11.01 -8.90 19.32
N GLY A 45 11.96 -9.47 18.56
CA GLY A 45 12.72 -8.73 17.56
C GLY A 45 11.88 -8.28 16.36
N TYR A 46 10.88 -9.08 15.96
CA TYR A 46 9.91 -8.66 14.94
C TYR A 46 9.09 -7.46 15.42
N GLU A 47 8.54 -7.50 16.63
CA GLU A 47 7.68 -6.43 17.15
C GLU A 47 8.42 -5.09 17.25
N GLU A 48 9.67 -5.13 17.72
CA GLU A 48 10.54 -3.96 17.78
C GLU A 48 10.84 -3.43 16.37
N CYS A 49 11.31 -4.30 15.48
CA CYS A 49 11.56 -3.92 14.08
C CYS A 49 10.32 -3.33 13.40
N TYR A 50 9.17 -4.00 13.54
CA TYR A 50 7.93 -3.63 12.88
C TYR A 50 7.46 -2.26 13.33
N LYS A 51 7.52 -1.98 14.63
CA LYS A 51 7.17 -0.68 15.19
C LYS A 51 8.06 0.43 14.62
N ASP A 52 9.37 0.20 14.57
CA ASP A 52 10.33 1.21 14.07
C ASP A 52 10.12 1.46 12.58
N ARG A 53 10.04 0.40 11.76
CA ARG A 53 9.82 0.49 10.30
C ARG A 53 8.47 1.11 9.95
N LEU A 54 7.45 0.85 10.76
CA LEU A 54 6.14 1.46 10.60
C LEU A 54 6.17 2.95 10.92
N ASN A 55 6.93 3.36 11.95
CA ASN A 55 7.07 4.77 12.31
C ASN A 55 7.82 5.55 11.23
N GLU A 56 8.99 5.06 10.80
CA GLU A 56 9.79 5.69 9.73
C GLU A 56 8.95 5.92 8.48
N ARG A 57 8.22 4.90 8.00
CA ARG A 57 7.34 5.06 6.82
C ARG A 57 6.21 6.05 7.05
N LYS A 58 5.57 6.05 8.22
CA LYS A 58 4.51 7.01 8.51
C LYS A 58 5.02 8.44 8.46
N GLU A 59 6.26 8.67 8.89
CA GLU A 59 6.91 9.97 8.77
C GLU A 59 7.22 10.29 7.29
N ASP A 60 7.77 9.35 6.52
CA ASP A 60 8.06 9.54 5.09
C ASP A 60 6.81 9.86 4.25
N TYR A 61 5.68 9.24 4.57
CA TYR A 61 4.39 9.47 3.87
C TYR A 61 3.55 10.57 4.52
N SER A 62 4.01 11.18 5.62
CA SER A 62 3.29 12.29 6.24
C SER A 62 3.43 13.55 5.39
N MET A 63 2.36 14.35 5.36
CA MET A 63 2.46 15.68 4.78
C MET A 63 3.40 16.54 5.63
N PRO A 64 4.38 17.23 5.01
CA PRO A 64 5.22 18.17 5.72
C PRO A 64 4.36 19.23 6.45
N PRO A 65 4.82 19.71 7.62
CA PRO A 65 4.11 20.77 8.32
C PRO A 65 3.94 22.01 7.42
N GLY A 66 2.70 22.42 7.21
CA GLY A 66 2.37 23.59 6.39
C GLY A 66 2.14 23.30 4.90
N ASP A 67 2.39 22.07 4.44
CA ASP A 67 1.96 21.66 3.10
C ASP A 67 0.42 21.61 3.05
N LYS A 68 -0.15 22.17 2.00
CA LYS A 68 -1.58 22.04 1.69
C LYS A 68 -1.68 21.66 0.22
N PRO A 69 -2.49 20.66 -0.14
CA PRO A 69 -2.72 20.36 -1.54
C PRO A 69 -3.26 21.62 -2.21
N SER A 70 -2.53 22.14 -3.21
CA SER A 70 -3.04 23.20 -4.06
C SER A 70 -4.24 22.64 -4.83
N PRO A 71 -5.28 23.46 -5.09
CA PRO A 71 -6.42 23.01 -5.86
C PRO A 71 -5.94 22.48 -7.22
N SER A 72 -6.21 21.20 -7.50
CA SER A 72 -5.98 20.64 -8.82
C SER A 72 -6.86 21.39 -9.82
N MET A 73 -6.22 22.07 -10.78
CA MET A 73 -6.89 22.73 -11.90
C MET A 73 -7.26 21.70 -12.97
N LEU A 74 -8.11 20.74 -12.61
CA LEU A 74 -8.70 19.74 -13.52
C LEU A 74 -10.21 19.71 -13.34
#